data_AF-A0A5S9STC3-F1
#
_entry.id   AF-A0A5S9STC3-F1
#
_cell.length_a   1.000
_cell.length_b   1.000
_cell.length_c   1.000
_cell.angle_alpha   90.00
_cell.angle_beta   90.00
_cell.angle_gamma   90.00
#
_symmetry.space_group_name_H-M   'P 1'
#
loop_
_entity.id
_entity.type
_entity.pdbx_description
1 polymer ?
#
loop_
_entity_poly.entity_id
_entity_poly.type
_entity_poly.pdbx_seq_one_letter_code
_entity_poly.pdbx_strand_id
1 'polypeptide(L)'
;MDRMAVAEEQIVLERIRRKIEEVNASGQSQLSPIQEHISFTLLTYAPLNDDELQQAYFKCSNECFEKRRKPEVTTNCVELCRVPVAKSQQQFDSDMAKFQDRMNRSLMVCQDKFEAAKLLNMNRIDAAKDMEGCVNDAAAALLGG
;
A
#
# COMPACT_ATOMS: atom_id res chain seq x y z
N MET A 1 -29.53 -20.30 -25.58
CA MET A 1 -29.09 -19.33 -24.55
C MET A 1 -29.35 -17.95 -25.10
N ASP A 2 -29.98 -17.10 -24.28
CA ASP A 2 -30.45 -15.77 -24.67
C ASP A 2 -29.26 -14.80 -24.84
N ARG A 3 -29.14 -14.14 -26.01
CA ARG A 3 -28.03 -13.22 -26.30
C ARG A 3 -28.02 -12.03 -25.36
N MET A 4 -29.18 -11.65 -24.82
CA MET A 4 -29.30 -10.56 -23.85
C MET A 4 -28.69 -10.94 -22.50
N ALA A 5 -28.91 -12.17 -22.03
CA ALA A 5 -28.33 -12.67 -20.78
C ALA A 5 -26.80 -12.76 -20.83
N VAL A 6 -26.23 -13.12 -21.99
CA VAL A 6 -24.77 -13.16 -22.20
C VAL A 6 -24.17 -11.75 -22.20
N ALA A 7 -24.86 -10.78 -22.82
CA ALA A 7 -24.41 -9.38 -22.84
C ALA A 7 -24.45 -8.75 -21.43
N GLU A 8 -25.49 -9.00 -20.66
CA GLU A 8 -25.58 -8.56 -19.25
C GLU A 8 -24.47 -9.16 -18.39
N GLU A 9 -24.11 -10.43 -18.62
CA GLU A 9 -23.01 -11.09 -17.90
C GLU A 9 -21.68 -10.39 -18.14
N GLN A 10 -21.38 -10.07 -19.40
CA GLN A 10 -20.15 -9.38 -19.77
C GLN A 10 -20.09 -7.97 -19.16
N ILE A 11 -21.20 -7.23 -19.17
CA ILE A 11 -21.28 -5.90 -18.57
C ILE A 11 -21.01 -5.96 -17.05
N VAL A 12 -21.56 -6.96 -16.36
CA VAL A 12 -21.37 -7.13 -14.92
C VAL A 12 -19.94 -7.55 -14.58
N LEU A 13 -19.37 -8.51 -15.32
CA LEU A 13 -17.97 -8.94 -15.16
C LEU A 13 -17.00 -7.78 -15.38
N GLU A 14 -17.23 -6.96 -16.40
CA GLU A 14 -16.39 -5.81 -16.71
C GLU A 14 -16.48 -4.74 -15.61
N ARG A 15 -17.68 -4.50 -15.07
CA ARG A 15 -17.90 -3.59 -13.95
C ARG A 15 -17.13 -4.04 -12.71
N ILE A 16 -17.21 -5.33 -12.38
CA ILE A 16 -16.48 -5.95 -11.27
C ILE A 16 -14.98 -5.78 -11.47
N ARG A 17 -14.47 -6.16 -12.65
CA ARG A 17 -13.06 -6.03 -13.02
C ARG A 17 -12.56 -4.59 -12.84
N ARG A 18 -13.30 -3.61 -13.36
CA ARG A 18 -12.94 -2.21 -13.22
C ARG A 18 -12.89 -1.75 -11.77
N LYS A 19 -13.84 -2.20 -10.93
CA LYS A 19 -13.85 -1.83 -9.51
C LYS A 19 -12.65 -2.40 -8.75
N ILE A 20 -12.20 -3.60 -9.11
CA ILE A 20 -10.99 -4.21 -8.58
C ILE A 20 -9.75 -3.37 -8.90
N GLU A 21 -9.61 -3.02 -10.18
CA GLU A 21 -8.48 -2.21 -10.66
C GLU A 21 -8.47 -0.82 -9.99
N GLU A 22 -9.64 -0.20 -9.81
CA GLU A 22 -9.82 1.08 -9.13
C GLU A 22 -9.34 1.03 -7.66
N VAL A 23 -9.74 0.02 -6.90
CA VAL A 23 -9.33 -0.09 -5.49
C VAL A 23 -7.84 -0.38 -5.37
N ASN A 24 -7.29 -1.22 -6.24
CA ASN A 24 -5.85 -1.50 -6.24
C ASN A 24 -5.03 -0.23 -6.57
N ALA A 25 -5.47 0.54 -7.58
CA ALA A 25 -4.84 1.81 -7.94
C ALA A 25 -4.96 2.85 -6.82
N SER A 26 -6.12 2.94 -6.16
CA SER A 26 -6.33 3.85 -5.03
C SER A 26 -5.41 3.51 -3.86
N GLY A 27 -5.31 2.23 -3.49
CA GLY A 27 -4.39 1.76 -2.45
C GLY A 27 -2.93 2.12 -2.77
N GLN A 28 -2.49 1.89 -4.01
CA GLN A 28 -1.15 2.28 -4.44
C GLN A 28 -0.92 3.79 -4.35
N SER A 29 -1.88 4.61 -4.79
CA SER A 29 -1.78 6.07 -4.77
C SER A 29 -1.68 6.67 -3.36
N GLN A 30 -2.30 6.03 -2.37
CA GLN A 30 -2.23 6.50 -0.97
C GLN A 30 -0.90 6.15 -0.31
N LEU A 31 -0.29 5.04 -0.73
CA LEU A 31 0.93 4.53 -0.12
C LEU A 31 2.20 4.98 -0.84
N SER A 32 2.12 5.35 -2.14
CA SER A 32 3.27 5.83 -2.90
C SER A 32 3.96 7.06 -2.30
N PRO A 33 3.27 8.06 -1.71
CA PRO A 33 3.94 9.21 -1.11
C PRO A 33 4.80 8.81 0.10
N ILE A 34 4.40 7.77 0.84
CA ILE A 34 5.18 7.26 1.98
C ILE A 34 6.43 6.56 1.47
N GLN A 35 6.31 5.74 0.41
CA GLN A 35 7.45 5.08 -0.22
C GLN A 35 8.45 6.09 -0.80
N GLU A 36 7.94 7.11 -1.48
CA GLU A 36 8.73 8.19 -2.07
C GLU A 36 9.43 9.01 -0.99
N HIS A 37 8.76 9.31 0.13
CA HIS A 37 9.35 10.02 1.25
C HIS A 37 10.50 9.23 1.87
N ILE A 38 10.33 7.93 2.16
CA ILE A 38 11.40 7.09 2.71
C ILE A 38 12.57 6.98 1.71
N SER A 39 12.26 6.78 0.42
CA SER A 39 13.27 6.70 -0.63
C SER A 39 14.03 8.03 -0.82
N PHE A 40 13.33 9.16 -0.76
CA PHE A 40 13.91 10.49 -0.84
C PHE A 40 14.83 10.76 0.34
N THR A 41 14.43 10.38 1.57
CA THR A 41 15.28 10.50 2.76
C THR A 41 16.51 9.57 2.69
N LEU A 42 16.41 8.42 2.02
CA LEU A 42 17.58 7.56 1.75
C LEU A 42 18.53 8.14 0.69
N LEU A 43 17.99 8.76 -0.36
CA LEU A 43 18.75 9.18 -1.55
C LEU A 43 19.28 10.61 -1.47
N THR A 44 18.66 11.48 -0.68
CA THR A 44 18.84 12.93 -0.81
C THR A 44 19.28 13.55 0.50
N TYR A 45 20.57 13.83 0.60
CA TYR A 45 21.10 14.85 1.50
C TYR A 45 20.78 16.23 0.90
N ALA A 46 19.56 16.72 1.07
CA ALA A 46 19.20 18.08 0.64
C ALA A 46 18.77 18.93 1.85
N PRO A 47 19.46 20.06 2.11
CA PRO A 47 19.12 20.96 3.18
C PRO A 47 17.93 21.79 2.71
N LEU A 48 16.73 21.56 3.23
CA LEU A 48 15.64 22.52 3.29
C LEU A 48 14.48 21.90 4.09
N ASN A 49 14.52 22.16 5.40
CA ASN A 49 13.43 22.31 6.38
C ASN A 49 12.29 21.29 6.42
N ASP A 50 12.18 20.67 7.61
CA ASP A 50 11.02 19.99 8.24
C ASP A 50 10.82 18.47 8.12
N ASP A 51 11.83 17.68 7.72
CA ASP A 51 11.77 16.23 7.95
C ASP A 51 12.51 15.82 9.25
N GLU A 52 11.78 15.35 10.28
CA GLU A 52 12.33 14.84 11.55
C GLU A 52 13.40 13.75 11.30
N LEU A 53 13.23 12.96 10.24
CA LEU A 53 14.10 11.83 9.94
C LEU A 53 15.48 12.28 9.44
N GLN A 54 15.54 13.34 8.61
CA GLN A 54 16.81 13.96 8.22
C GLN A 54 17.48 14.66 9.40
N GLN A 55 16.72 15.38 10.25
CA GLN A 55 17.27 16.00 11.46
C GLN A 55 17.91 14.96 12.39
N ALA A 56 17.30 13.78 12.52
CA ALA A 56 17.85 12.68 13.31
C ALA A 56 19.19 12.16 12.74
N TYR A 57 19.32 12.02 11.41
CA TYR A 57 20.60 11.66 10.79
C TYR A 57 21.68 12.71 11.08
N PHE A 58 21.39 13.99 10.85
CA PHE A 58 22.37 15.06 11.06
C PHE A 58 22.79 15.18 12.52
N LYS A 59 21.83 15.05 13.45
CA LYS A 59 22.12 15.00 14.89
C LYS A 59 23.02 13.81 15.24
N CYS A 60 22.70 12.61 14.76
CA CYS A 60 23.50 11.40 14.98
C CYS A 60 24.93 11.57 14.41
N SER A 61 25.05 12.11 13.20
CA SER A 61 26.33 12.37 12.55
C SER A 61 27.17 13.37 13.36
N ASN A 62 26.58 14.50 13.77
CA ASN A 62 27.27 15.49 14.61
C ASN A 62 27.73 14.89 15.94
N GLU A 63 26.90 14.09 16.61
CA GLU A 63 27.29 13.39 17.83
C GLU A 63 28.45 12.41 17.61
N CYS A 64 28.50 11.72 16.46
CA CYS A 64 29.62 10.89 16.07
C CYS A 64 30.91 11.71 15.93
N PHE A 65 30.85 12.89 15.29
CA PHE A 65 32.01 13.78 15.15
C PHE A 65 32.48 14.36 16.50
N GLU A 66 31.56 14.73 17.39
CA GLU A 66 31.90 15.28 18.71
C GLU A 66 32.52 14.22 19.64
N LYS A 67 31.97 13.00 19.65
CA LYS A 67 32.35 11.94 20.60
C LYS A 67 33.53 11.09 20.12
N ARG A 68 33.87 11.10 18.82
CA ARG A 68 34.92 10.24 18.25
C ARG A 68 36.03 11.08 17.61
N ARG A 69 37.26 10.92 18.12
CA ARG A 69 38.45 11.66 17.64
C ARG A 69 39.24 10.95 16.52
N LYS A 70 39.00 9.66 16.29
CA LYS A 70 39.72 8.87 15.26
C LYS A 70 38.87 8.82 13.98
N PRO A 71 39.40 9.22 12.81
CA PRO A 71 38.64 9.29 11.55
C PRO A 71 37.89 7.99 11.21
N GLU A 72 38.54 6.84 11.31
CA GLU A 72 37.96 5.52 11.00
C GLU A 72 36.76 5.17 11.91
N VAL A 73 36.83 5.56 13.19
CA VAL A 73 35.77 5.31 14.17
C VAL A 73 34.58 6.24 13.91
N THR A 74 34.84 7.46 13.47
CA THR A 74 33.82 8.43 13.10
C THR A 74 33.07 7.99 11.84
N THR A 75 33.79 7.52 10.81
CA THR A 75 33.16 6.99 9.58
C THR A 75 32.22 5.82 9.88
N ASN A 76 32.68 4.83 10.65
CA ASN A 76 31.85 3.68 10.99
C ASN A 76 30.63 4.06 11.86
N CYS A 77 30.75 5.09 12.70
CA CYS A 77 29.65 5.62 13.50
C CYS A 77 28.58 6.30 12.63
N VAL A 78 29.00 7.13 11.66
CA VAL A 78 28.08 7.85 10.75
C VAL A 78 27.31 6.89 9.85
N GLU A 79 27.93 5.78 9.40
CA GLU A 79 27.23 4.76 8.61
C GLU A 79 26.07 4.11 9.39
N LEU A 80 26.20 3.96 10.72
CA LEU A 80 25.11 3.44 11.56
C LEU A 80 23.93 4.41 11.67
N CYS A 81 24.13 5.71 11.46
CA CYS A 81 23.05 6.70 11.48
C CYS A 81 22.03 6.50 10.35
N ARG A 82 22.37 5.75 9.29
CA ARG A 82 21.48 5.43 8.17
C ARG A 82 20.60 4.20 8.42
N VAL A 83 21.02 3.33 9.33
CA VAL A 83 20.33 2.05 9.63
C VAL A 83 18.85 2.23 10.00
N PRO A 84 18.45 3.22 10.81
CA PRO A 84 17.03 3.43 11.13
C PRO A 84 16.17 3.67 9.89
N VAL A 85 16.63 4.48 8.94
CA VAL A 85 15.91 4.78 7.69
C VAL A 85 15.80 3.54 6.81
N ALA A 86 16.91 2.80 6.65
CA ALA A 86 16.91 1.55 5.90
C ALA A 86 15.96 0.50 6.49
N LYS A 87 15.87 0.43 7.83
CA LYS A 87 14.93 -0.45 8.53
C LYS A 87 13.48 -0.02 8.30
N SER A 88 13.19 1.28 8.30
CA SER A 88 11.85 1.80 7.96
C SER A 88 11.44 1.45 6.54
N GLN A 89 12.35 1.52 5.56
CA GLN A 89 12.09 1.09 4.18
C GLN A 89 11.72 -0.40 4.12
N GLN A 90 12.52 -1.27 4.74
CA GLN A 90 12.25 -2.70 4.77
C GLN A 90 10.90 -3.04 5.43
N GLN A 91 10.58 -2.34 6.52
CA GLN A 91 9.30 -2.50 7.21
C GLN A 91 8.14 -2.06 6.33
N PHE A 92 8.26 -0.91 5.67
CA PHE A 92 7.26 -0.39 4.75
C PHE A 92 7.01 -1.35 3.57
N ASP A 93 8.07 -1.87 2.94
CA ASP A 93 7.96 -2.83 1.84
C ASP A 93 7.27 -4.13 2.30
N SER A 94 7.61 -4.62 3.50
CA SER A 94 6.94 -5.78 4.10
C SER A 94 5.45 -5.52 4.35
N ASP A 95 5.10 -4.36 4.89
CA ASP A 95 3.71 -4.02 5.21
C ASP A 95 2.88 -3.75 3.96
N MET A 96 3.48 -3.16 2.92
CA MET A 96 2.91 -3.05 1.58
C MET A 96 2.59 -4.43 0.99
N ALA A 97 3.54 -5.38 1.07
CA ALA A 97 3.31 -6.73 0.58
C ALA A 97 2.16 -7.42 1.32
N LYS A 98 2.07 -7.25 2.65
CA LYS A 98 0.95 -7.77 3.46
C LYS A 98 -0.37 -7.08 3.09
N PHE A 99 -0.36 -5.79 2.85
CA PHE A 99 -1.54 -5.04 2.40
C PHE A 99 -2.06 -5.59 1.07
N GLN A 100 -1.17 -5.79 0.09
CA GLN A 100 -1.51 -6.38 -1.20
C GLN A 100 -2.08 -7.80 -1.06
N ASP A 101 -1.47 -8.67 -0.24
CA ASP A 101 -1.98 -10.02 0.02
C ASP A 101 -3.38 -9.99 0.66
N ARG A 102 -3.59 -9.15 1.68
CA ARG A 102 -4.90 -9.00 2.33
C ARG A 102 -5.95 -8.49 1.36
N MET A 103 -5.62 -7.51 0.53
CA MET A 103 -6.54 -6.97 -0.47
C MET A 103 -6.94 -8.05 -1.49
N ASN A 104 -5.96 -8.80 -2.01
CA ASN A 104 -6.22 -9.90 -2.94
C ASN A 104 -7.10 -11.00 -2.31
N ARG A 105 -6.87 -11.34 -1.04
CA ARG A 105 -7.74 -12.30 -0.32
C ARG A 105 -9.15 -11.79 -0.12
N SER A 106 -9.31 -10.54 0.32
CA SER A 106 -10.63 -9.91 0.48
C SER A 106 -11.39 -9.89 -0.84
N LEU A 107 -10.68 -9.66 -1.95
CA LEU A 107 -11.27 -9.71 -3.26
C LEU A 107 -11.79 -11.11 -3.63
N MET A 108 -11.02 -12.17 -3.36
CA MET A 108 -11.50 -13.54 -3.58
C MET A 108 -12.78 -13.82 -2.78
N VAL A 109 -12.86 -13.34 -1.54
CA VAL A 109 -14.08 -13.46 -0.72
C VAL A 109 -15.27 -12.72 -1.35
N CYS A 110 -15.06 -11.51 -1.88
CA CYS A 110 -16.11 -10.77 -2.56
C CYS A 110 -16.57 -11.44 -3.86
N GLN A 111 -15.65 -12.08 -4.59
CA GLN A 111 -15.97 -12.89 -5.78
C GLN A 111 -16.79 -14.13 -5.41
N ASP A 112 -16.40 -14.86 -4.36
CA ASP A 112 -17.15 -16.03 -3.88
C ASP A 112 -18.58 -15.66 -3.45
N LYS A 113 -18.73 -14.51 -2.77
CA LYS A 113 -20.06 -13.97 -2.42
C LYS A 113 -20.90 -13.64 -3.65
N PHE A 114 -20.29 -13.08 -4.69
CA PHE A 114 -20.98 -12.79 -5.94
C PHE A 114 -21.46 -14.06 -6.66
N GLU A 115 -20.60 -15.09 -6.75
CA GLU A 115 -20.99 -16.37 -7.33
C GLU A 115 -22.08 -17.07 -6.49
N ALA A 116 -22.00 -17.00 -5.16
CA ALA A 116 -23.05 -17.50 -4.27
C ALA A 116 -24.39 -16.78 -4.47
N ALA A 117 -24.38 -15.44 -4.64
CA ALA A 117 -25.59 -14.66 -4.89
C ALA A 117 -26.26 -15.05 -6.21
N LYS A 118 -25.50 -15.37 -7.27
CA LYS A 118 -26.05 -15.90 -8.52
C LYS A 118 -26.78 -17.22 -8.32
N LEU A 119 -26.24 -18.12 -7.50
CA LEU A 119 -26.86 -19.43 -7.21
C LEU A 119 -28.17 -19.30 -6.43
N LEU A 120 -28.34 -18.22 -5.67
CA LEU A 120 -29.57 -17.92 -4.92
C LEU A 120 -30.67 -17.25 -5.76
N ASN A 121 -30.55 -17.25 -7.10
CA ASN A 121 -31.45 -16.55 -8.03
C ASN A 121 -31.55 -15.04 -7.76
N MET A 122 -30.55 -14.45 -7.13
CA MET A 122 -30.50 -13.01 -6.96
C MET A 122 -30.32 -12.34 -8.32
N ASN A 123 -30.96 -11.20 -8.53
CA ASN A 123 -30.78 -10.42 -9.73
C ASN A 123 -29.30 -10.05 -9.90
N ARG A 124 -28.76 -10.23 -11.11
CA ARG A 124 -27.34 -10.00 -11.43
C ARG A 124 -26.88 -8.58 -11.11
N ILE A 125 -27.77 -7.60 -11.25
CA ILE A 125 -27.49 -6.19 -10.92
C ILE A 125 -27.31 -6.01 -9.41
N ASP A 126 -28.15 -6.65 -8.61
CA ASP A 126 -28.10 -6.53 -7.15
C ASP A 126 -26.92 -7.32 -6.60
N ALA A 127 -26.61 -8.50 -7.16
CA ALA A 127 -25.40 -9.25 -6.83
C ALA A 127 -24.12 -8.45 -7.15
N ALA A 128 -24.10 -7.70 -8.26
CA ALA A 128 -22.98 -6.83 -8.61
C ALA A 128 -22.82 -5.66 -7.62
N LYS A 129 -23.93 -5.04 -7.18
CA LYS A 129 -23.90 -3.98 -6.16
C LYS A 129 -23.40 -4.49 -4.82
N ASP A 130 -23.84 -5.67 -4.38
CA ASP A 130 -23.36 -6.29 -3.14
C ASP A 130 -21.87 -6.60 -3.20
N MET A 131 -21.37 -7.01 -4.36
CA MET A 131 -19.94 -7.19 -4.59
C MET A 131 -19.16 -5.87 -4.52
N GLU A 132 -19.65 -4.80 -5.16
CA GLU A 132 -19.06 -3.47 -5.07
C GLU A 132 -19.01 -2.98 -3.62
N GLY A 133 -20.09 -3.20 -2.85
CA GLY A 133 -20.14 -2.94 -1.41
C GLY A 133 -19.07 -3.71 -0.63
N CYS A 134 -18.99 -5.03 -0.84
CA CYS A 134 -17.97 -5.88 -0.22
C CYS A 134 -16.54 -5.40 -0.49
N VAL A 135 -16.25 -4.99 -1.73
CA VAL A 135 -14.93 -4.47 -2.11
C VAL A 135 -14.63 -3.13 -1.43
N ASN A 136 -15.62 -2.24 -1.31
CA ASN A 136 -15.47 -0.97 -0.60
C ASN A 136 -15.25 -1.17 0.90
N ASP A 137 -16.01 -2.07 1.53
CA ASP A 137 -15.87 -2.40 2.95
C ASP A 137 -14.48 -2.99 3.25
N ALA A 138 -14.01 -3.89 2.38
CA ALA A 138 -12.67 -4.46 2.46
C ALA A 138 -11.58 -3.38 2.34
N ALA A 139 -11.74 -2.43 1.41
CA ALA A 139 -10.81 -1.32 1.24
C ALA A 139 -10.79 -0.41 2.48
N ALA A 140 -11.96 -0.06 3.03
CA ALA A 140 -12.08 0.77 4.23
C ALA A 140 -11.41 0.10 5.45
N ALA A 141 -11.63 -1.21 5.64
CA ALA A 141 -11.02 -1.97 6.74
C ALA A 141 -9.48 -2.04 6.64
N LEU A 142 -8.92 -2.03 5.43
CA LEU A 142 -7.47 -2.08 5.23
C LEU A 142 -6.78 -0.72 5.34
N LEU A 143 -7.50 0.36 5.01
CA LEU A 143 -6.98 1.73 5.06
C LEU A 143 -7.28 2.45 6.39
N GLY A 144 -7.94 1.77 7.33
CA GLY A 144 -8.17 2.27 8.69
C GLY A 144 -9.33 3.26 8.80
N GLY A 145 -10.43 3.01 8.08
CA GLY A 145 -11.71 3.71 8.27
C GLY A 145 -12.33 3.48 9.64
#